data_AF-A0A2S7U3S4-F1
#
_entry.id   AF-A0A2S7U3S4-F1
#
_cell.length_a   1.000
_cell.length_b   1.000
_cell.length_c   1.000
_cell.angle_alpha   90.00
_cell.angle_beta   90.00
_cell.angle_gamma   90.00
#
_symmetry.space_group_name_H-M   'P 1'
#
loop_
_entity.id
_entity.type
_entity.pdbx_description
1 polymer ?
#
loop_
_entity_poly.entity_id
_entity_poly.type
_entity_poly.pdbx_seq_one_letter_code
_entity_poly.pdbx_strand_id
1 'polypeptide(L)'
;MNKLLLTLALAATTLVSSAAPSSVKATSLFDGKTLTGWKAVNPANAHYWSVVDGVITCSSGDKKMPTNTYLATEKNYADFEFRCLFRLSGDQKTGLINSGLQYRSGIHNGKIIGYQADIGKGYWGDIYDEHRRGKLVKGDLSTLKHLLKEDGWNSYTIRCTGDRHELYINGVKTCDWNETDKKFTTPGVIALQLHSGGIAKMEYKNIVIEEL
;
A
#
# COMPACT_ATOMS: atom_id res chain seq x y z
N MET A 1 -3.92 -6.86 84.19
CA MET A 1 -2.73 -7.09 83.33
C MET A 1 -3.21 -7.51 81.95
N ASN A 2 -2.55 -6.96 80.93
CA ASN A 2 -3.02 -6.67 79.57
C ASN A 2 -3.67 -7.80 78.75
N LYS A 3 -4.74 -7.45 78.04
CA LYS A 3 -5.30 -8.21 76.90
C LYS A 3 -4.45 -7.93 75.66
N LEU A 4 -3.95 -8.99 75.02
CA LEU A 4 -3.21 -8.96 73.76
C LEU A 4 -4.21 -9.01 72.59
N LEU A 5 -4.21 -8.01 71.72
CA LEU A 5 -4.95 -8.00 70.45
C LEU A 5 -3.94 -8.20 69.32
N LEU A 6 -4.04 -9.33 68.62
CA LEU A 6 -3.34 -9.59 67.37
C LEU A 6 -4.14 -8.97 66.22
N THR A 7 -3.55 -7.98 65.53
CA THR A 7 -4.11 -7.46 64.28
C THR A 7 -3.35 -8.10 63.11
N LEU A 8 -4.05 -8.96 62.36
CA LEU A 8 -3.53 -9.59 61.15
C LEU A 8 -3.64 -8.59 59.98
N ALA A 9 -2.52 -8.08 59.48
CA ALA A 9 -2.49 -7.24 58.29
C ALA A 9 -2.53 -8.12 57.03
N LEU A 10 -3.64 -8.08 56.30
CA LEU A 10 -3.81 -8.78 55.03
C LEU A 10 -3.19 -7.93 53.91
N ALA A 11 -2.03 -8.34 53.42
CA ALA A 11 -1.39 -7.71 52.26
C ALA A 11 -2.13 -8.09 50.97
N ALA A 12 -2.86 -7.14 50.40
CA ALA A 12 -3.48 -7.29 49.09
C ALA A 12 -2.42 -7.14 47.99
N THR A 13 -1.97 -8.27 47.42
CA THR A 13 -1.14 -8.27 46.21
C THR A 13 -2.01 -7.95 44.99
N THR A 14 -1.86 -6.74 44.45
CA THR A 14 -2.45 -6.37 43.16
C THR A 14 -1.69 -7.06 42.03
N LEU A 15 -2.35 -8.02 41.37
CA LEU A 15 -1.87 -8.59 40.12
C LEU A 15 -1.93 -7.53 39.03
N VAL A 16 -0.78 -6.93 38.72
CA VAL A 16 -0.63 -6.12 37.50
C VAL A 16 -0.61 -7.08 36.33
N SER A 17 -1.75 -7.20 35.63
CA SER A 17 -1.82 -7.92 34.37
C SER A 17 -1.08 -7.11 33.31
N SER A 18 0.15 -7.51 32.99
CA SER A 18 0.84 -6.99 31.80
C SER A 18 0.19 -7.61 30.57
N ALA A 19 -0.78 -6.92 29.98
CA ALA A 19 -1.22 -7.25 28.63
C ALA A 19 -0.01 -7.04 27.69
N ALA A 20 0.59 -8.14 27.22
CA ALA A 20 1.58 -8.07 26.16
C ALA A 20 0.94 -7.35 24.95
N PRO A 21 1.64 -6.43 24.29
CA PRO A 21 1.11 -5.82 23.08
C PRO A 21 0.79 -6.95 22.09
N SER A 22 -0.47 -6.99 21.64
CA SER A 22 -0.91 -7.84 20.54
C SER A 22 0.04 -7.59 19.36
N SER A 23 0.96 -8.52 19.09
CA SER A 23 1.79 -8.45 17.88
C SER A 23 0.86 -8.78 16.72
N VAL A 24 0.25 -7.75 16.12
CA VAL A 24 -0.56 -7.97 14.92
C VAL A 24 0.35 -8.59 13.88
N LYS A 25 -0.01 -9.78 13.42
CA LYS A 25 0.86 -10.57 12.54
C LYS A 25 0.65 -10.10 11.11
N ALA A 26 1.72 -9.66 10.46
CA ALA A 26 1.70 -9.36 9.03
C ALA A 26 1.25 -10.60 8.22
N THR A 27 0.31 -10.39 7.32
CA THR A 27 -0.26 -11.39 6.41
C THR A 27 0.32 -11.20 5.01
N SER A 28 0.77 -12.29 4.37
CA SER A 28 1.16 -12.23 2.96
C SER A 28 -0.07 -12.12 2.08
N LEU A 29 -0.06 -11.16 1.15
CA LEU A 29 -1.10 -11.01 0.14
C LEU A 29 -0.77 -11.72 -1.17
N PHE A 30 0.44 -12.29 -1.30
CA PHE A 30 0.86 -13.00 -2.50
C PHE A 30 1.64 -14.26 -2.12
N ASP A 31 1.31 -15.37 -2.76
CA ASP A 31 1.88 -16.70 -2.49
C ASP A 31 3.13 -17.00 -3.35
N GLY A 32 3.48 -16.10 -4.28
CA GLY A 32 4.58 -16.30 -5.24
C GLY A 32 4.22 -17.23 -6.40
N LYS A 33 2.95 -17.59 -6.60
CA LYS A 33 2.54 -18.61 -7.58
C LYS A 33 1.28 -18.22 -8.34
N THR A 34 0.29 -17.67 -7.67
CA THR A 34 -1.05 -17.41 -8.21
C THR A 34 -1.49 -15.99 -7.91
N LEU A 35 -2.52 -15.53 -8.62
CA LEU A 35 -3.22 -14.29 -8.30
C LEU A 35 -4.41 -14.54 -7.36
N THR A 36 -4.41 -15.63 -6.58
CA THR A 36 -5.47 -15.88 -5.59
C THR A 36 -5.54 -14.72 -4.58
N GLY A 37 -6.76 -14.24 -4.31
CA GLY A 37 -7.00 -13.04 -3.50
C GLY A 37 -6.89 -11.72 -4.27
N TRP A 38 -6.59 -11.79 -5.58
CA TRP A 38 -6.50 -10.63 -6.47
C TRP A 38 -7.45 -10.76 -7.66
N LYS A 39 -8.02 -9.63 -8.09
CA LYS A 39 -8.92 -9.57 -9.24
C LYS A 39 -8.67 -8.32 -10.08
N ALA A 40 -8.65 -8.49 -11.40
CA ALA A 40 -8.57 -7.34 -12.30
C ALA A 40 -9.85 -6.50 -12.14
N VAL A 41 -9.70 -5.19 -11.90
CA VAL A 41 -10.84 -4.28 -11.69
C VAL A 41 -11.71 -4.22 -12.94
N ASN A 42 -11.08 -4.16 -14.12
CA ASN A 42 -11.73 -4.41 -15.40
C ASN A 42 -11.32 -5.82 -15.90
N PRO A 43 -12.26 -6.78 -16.00
CA PRO A 43 -11.96 -8.14 -16.47
C PRO A 43 -11.32 -8.18 -17.85
N ALA A 44 -11.63 -7.22 -18.73
CA ALA A 44 -11.04 -7.12 -20.07
C ALA A 44 -9.54 -6.78 -20.03
N ASN A 45 -8.99 -6.39 -18.88
CA ASN A 45 -7.58 -6.10 -18.69
C ASN A 45 -6.84 -7.22 -17.94
N ALA A 46 -7.52 -8.32 -17.59
CA ALA A 46 -6.93 -9.41 -16.81
C ALA A 46 -5.72 -10.04 -17.49
N HIS A 47 -5.71 -10.11 -18.82
CA HIS A 47 -4.61 -10.68 -19.61
C HIS A 47 -3.30 -9.90 -19.56
N TYR A 48 -3.30 -8.66 -19.05
CA TYR A 48 -2.06 -7.91 -18.80
C TYR A 48 -1.36 -8.33 -17.51
N TRP A 49 -2.06 -9.03 -16.61
CA TRP A 49 -1.54 -9.43 -15.30
C TRP A 49 -1.21 -10.91 -15.28
N SER A 50 -0.03 -11.24 -14.80
CA SER A 50 0.46 -12.61 -14.70
C SER A 50 1.42 -12.78 -13.51
N VAL A 51 1.75 -14.03 -13.19
CA VAL A 51 2.84 -14.35 -12.26
C VAL A 51 4.00 -14.91 -13.07
N VAL A 52 5.16 -14.26 -12.99
CA VAL A 52 6.40 -14.68 -13.67
C VAL A 52 7.50 -14.79 -12.62
N ASP A 53 8.12 -15.96 -12.49
CA ASP A 53 9.23 -16.22 -11.54
C ASP A 53 8.96 -15.76 -10.09
N GLY A 54 7.72 -15.98 -9.62
CA GLY A 54 7.29 -15.59 -8.29
C GLY A 54 7.11 -14.08 -8.08
N VAL A 55 6.80 -13.35 -9.16
CA VAL A 55 6.55 -11.92 -9.18
C VAL A 55 5.23 -11.65 -9.89
N ILE A 56 4.37 -10.79 -9.32
CA ILE A 56 3.21 -10.27 -10.05
C ILE A 56 3.74 -9.28 -11.09
N THR A 57 3.44 -9.53 -12.36
CA THR A 57 3.90 -8.72 -13.50
C THR A 57 2.72 -8.17 -14.29
N CYS A 58 2.78 -6.89 -14.62
CA CYS A 58 1.88 -6.23 -15.57
C CYS A 58 2.66 -5.66 -16.76
N SER A 59 2.24 -5.99 -17.99
CA SER A 59 2.81 -5.41 -19.21
C SER A 59 1.94 -5.71 -20.45
N SER A 60 2.02 -4.85 -21.47
CA SER A 60 1.53 -5.11 -22.84
C SER A 60 2.62 -5.61 -23.79
N GLY A 61 3.76 -6.06 -23.27
CA GLY A 61 4.91 -6.52 -24.06
C GLY A 61 5.65 -5.33 -24.68
N ASP A 62 5.81 -5.36 -26.00
CA ASP A 62 6.47 -4.32 -26.81
C ASP A 62 5.51 -3.21 -27.27
N LYS A 63 4.24 -3.26 -26.86
CA LYS A 63 3.22 -2.27 -27.19
C LYS A 63 3.01 -1.29 -26.06
N LYS A 64 2.53 -0.09 -26.39
CA LYS A 64 2.08 0.89 -25.40
C LYS A 64 0.89 0.35 -24.62
N MET A 65 0.85 0.62 -23.32
CA MET A 65 -0.33 0.28 -22.51
C MET A 65 -1.54 1.11 -22.99
N PRO A 66 -2.63 0.48 -23.45
CA PRO A 66 -3.74 1.21 -24.07
C PRO A 66 -4.72 1.80 -23.05
N THR A 67 -4.69 1.33 -21.81
CA THR A 67 -5.60 1.75 -20.75
C THR A 67 -4.95 1.60 -19.39
N ASN A 68 -5.44 2.34 -18.40
CA ASN A 68 -5.04 2.15 -17.01
C ASN A 68 -5.59 0.80 -16.56
N THR A 69 -4.72 -0.03 -16.02
CA THR A 69 -5.09 -1.37 -15.55
C THR A 69 -4.80 -1.49 -14.07
N TYR A 70 -5.66 -2.24 -13.37
CA TYR A 70 -5.63 -2.39 -11.93
C TYR A 70 -5.89 -3.84 -11.54
N LEU A 71 -5.07 -4.35 -10.62
CA LEU A 71 -5.26 -5.64 -9.97
C LEU A 71 -5.49 -5.40 -8.48
N ALA A 72 -6.72 -5.63 -8.01
CA ALA A 72 -7.17 -5.27 -6.67
C ALA A 72 -7.29 -6.50 -5.77
N THR A 73 -7.07 -6.31 -4.47
CA THR A 73 -7.42 -7.30 -3.45
C THR A 73 -8.92 -7.53 -3.41
N GLU A 74 -9.35 -8.75 -3.08
CA GLU A 74 -10.77 -9.04 -2.86
C GLU A 74 -11.27 -8.52 -1.49
N LYS A 75 -10.37 -8.38 -0.51
CA LYS A 75 -10.64 -7.83 0.82
C LYS A 75 -10.46 -6.30 0.84
N ASN A 76 -11.26 -5.64 1.67
CA ASN A 76 -11.13 -4.23 2.03
C ASN A 76 -10.34 -4.07 3.34
N TYR A 77 -9.58 -2.97 3.42
CA TYR A 77 -8.75 -2.63 4.58
C TYR A 77 -9.03 -1.19 5.03
N ALA A 78 -9.08 -1.00 6.35
CA ALA A 78 -9.25 0.29 7.01
C ALA A 78 -7.88 0.81 7.45
N ASP A 79 -7.48 0.54 8.69
CA ASP A 79 -6.19 0.90 9.24
C ASP A 79 -5.19 -0.23 8.97
N PHE A 80 -4.05 0.10 8.38
CA PHE A 80 -3.04 -0.88 7.98
C PHE A 80 -1.65 -0.28 7.78
N GLU A 81 -0.66 -1.15 7.78
CA GLU A 81 0.64 -0.96 7.12
C GLU A 81 0.78 -1.98 5.98
N PHE A 82 0.85 -1.50 4.75
CA PHE A 82 1.08 -2.29 3.55
C PHE A 82 2.53 -2.13 3.11
N ARG A 83 3.18 -3.23 2.76
CA ARG A 83 4.57 -3.25 2.29
C ARG A 83 4.70 -4.11 1.05
N CYS A 84 5.51 -3.66 0.10
CA CYS A 84 5.90 -4.46 -1.05
C CYS A 84 7.30 -4.09 -1.56
N LEU A 85 7.87 -4.98 -2.36
CA LEU A 85 8.94 -4.62 -3.29
C LEU A 85 8.33 -4.39 -4.67
N PHE A 86 8.81 -3.37 -5.35
CA PHE A 86 8.34 -3.00 -6.68
C PHE A 86 9.49 -2.68 -7.62
N ARG A 87 9.27 -2.88 -8.92
CA ARG A 87 10.14 -2.40 -9.99
C ARG A 87 9.27 -1.92 -11.15
N LEU A 88 9.49 -0.67 -11.56
CA LEU A 88 8.88 -0.09 -12.75
C LEU A 88 9.98 0.04 -13.81
N SER A 89 9.73 -0.45 -15.00
CA SER A 89 10.68 -0.35 -16.12
C SER A 89 9.95 0.04 -17.39
N GLY A 90 10.64 0.74 -18.28
CA GLY A 90 10.11 1.20 -19.56
C GLY A 90 10.96 2.33 -20.14
N ASP A 91 10.75 2.62 -21.42
CA ASP A 91 11.46 3.72 -22.10
C ASP A 91 10.57 4.98 -22.14
N GLN A 92 11.03 6.04 -21.48
CA GLN A 92 10.34 7.35 -21.44
C GLN A 92 10.10 7.96 -22.83
N LYS A 93 10.85 7.55 -23.86
CA LYS A 93 10.61 7.97 -25.25
C LYS A 93 9.35 7.36 -25.85
N THR A 94 8.86 6.28 -25.28
CA THR A 94 7.68 5.55 -25.79
C THR A 94 6.37 6.13 -25.25
N GLY A 95 6.44 6.95 -24.19
CA GLY A 95 5.30 7.56 -23.54
C GLY A 95 5.47 7.62 -22.03
N LEU A 96 4.38 7.93 -21.32
CA LEU A 96 4.36 8.00 -19.87
C LEU A 96 4.64 6.61 -19.25
N ILE A 97 5.67 6.53 -18.41
CA ILE A 97 5.97 5.37 -17.57
C ILE A 97 5.54 5.71 -16.15
N ASN A 98 4.34 5.26 -15.78
CA ASN A 98 3.71 5.58 -14.51
C ASN A 98 2.90 4.38 -13.98
N SER A 99 2.84 4.29 -12.67
CA SER A 99 2.16 3.28 -11.89
C SER A 99 1.79 3.89 -10.53
N GLY A 100 1.17 3.09 -9.69
CA GLY A 100 0.80 3.48 -8.34
C GLY A 100 0.20 2.30 -7.59
N LEU A 101 0.09 2.49 -6.28
CA LEU A 101 -0.60 1.60 -5.37
C LEU A 101 -1.86 2.30 -4.90
N GLN A 102 -3.01 1.84 -5.36
CA GLN A 102 -4.29 2.30 -4.85
C GLN A 102 -4.50 1.71 -3.45
N TYR A 103 -5.06 2.50 -2.54
CA TYR A 103 -5.36 2.06 -1.18
C TYR A 103 -6.62 2.75 -0.65
N ARG A 104 -7.35 2.06 0.23
CA ARG A 104 -8.69 2.47 0.68
C ARG A 104 -9.63 2.86 -0.48
N SER A 105 -9.43 2.25 -1.63
CA SER A 105 -10.13 2.62 -2.85
C SER A 105 -11.43 1.84 -3.00
N GLY A 106 -12.45 2.48 -3.54
CA GLY A 106 -13.69 1.84 -3.97
C GLY A 106 -13.59 1.38 -5.43
N ILE A 107 -14.41 0.39 -5.80
CA ILE A 107 -14.57 -0.04 -7.19
C ILE A 107 -16.02 0.20 -7.60
N HIS A 108 -16.22 1.01 -8.64
CA HIS A 108 -17.54 1.34 -9.18
C HIS A 108 -17.54 1.16 -10.70
N ASN A 109 -18.40 0.29 -11.22
CA ASN A 109 -18.55 0.02 -12.66
C ASN A 109 -17.22 -0.26 -13.38
N GLY A 110 -16.35 -1.07 -12.78
CA GLY A 110 -15.04 -1.43 -13.35
C GLY A 110 -14.01 -0.30 -13.33
N LYS A 111 -14.26 0.78 -12.58
CA LYS A 111 -13.32 1.86 -12.30
C LYS A 111 -12.95 1.88 -10.83
N ILE A 112 -11.69 2.18 -10.55
CA ILE A 112 -11.20 2.36 -9.19
C ILE A 112 -11.25 3.85 -8.82
N ILE A 113 -11.63 4.17 -7.60
CA ILE A 113 -11.78 5.55 -7.11
C ILE A 113 -11.19 5.59 -5.70
N GLY A 114 -10.20 6.44 -5.46
CA GLY A 114 -9.58 6.53 -4.15
C GLY A 114 -8.14 6.99 -4.16
N TYR A 115 -7.49 6.86 -3.00
CA TYR A 115 -6.12 7.33 -2.83
C TYR A 115 -5.13 6.42 -3.54
N GLN A 116 -4.13 7.05 -4.16
CA GLN A 116 -3.01 6.40 -4.83
C GLN A 116 -1.69 6.88 -4.24
N ALA A 117 -0.79 5.94 -3.98
CA ALA A 117 0.61 6.19 -3.71
C ALA A 117 1.40 6.02 -5.02
N ASP A 118 1.89 7.13 -5.58
CA ASP A 118 2.40 7.17 -6.95
C ASP A 118 3.81 6.55 -7.11
N ILE A 119 4.02 5.93 -8.26
CA ILE A 119 5.26 5.27 -8.71
C ILE A 119 5.57 5.74 -10.13
N GLY A 120 6.59 6.58 -10.30
CA GLY A 120 7.05 6.98 -11.62
C GLY A 120 7.81 8.29 -11.63
N LYS A 121 8.58 8.52 -12.69
CA LYS A 121 9.40 9.72 -12.84
C LYS A 121 8.54 10.98 -12.82
N GLY A 122 8.80 11.85 -11.85
CA GLY A 122 8.02 13.08 -11.62
C GLY A 122 6.87 12.95 -10.62
N TYR A 123 6.56 11.73 -10.15
CA TYR A 123 5.42 11.41 -9.29
C TYR A 123 5.81 10.57 -8.05
N TRP A 124 7.08 10.16 -7.92
CA TRP A 124 7.55 9.29 -6.85
C TRP A 124 7.06 9.70 -5.46
N GLY A 125 6.27 8.86 -4.82
CA GLY A 125 5.86 9.12 -3.44
C GLY A 125 4.80 10.20 -3.27
N ASP A 126 4.19 10.70 -4.36
CA ASP A 126 3.04 11.60 -4.29
C ASP A 126 1.82 10.84 -3.75
N ILE A 127 0.95 11.55 -3.02
CA ILE A 127 -0.41 11.10 -2.72
C ILE A 127 -1.34 11.74 -3.74
N TYR A 128 -1.97 10.90 -4.55
CA TYR A 128 -2.98 11.29 -5.53
C TYR A 128 -4.36 10.77 -5.11
N ASP A 129 -5.41 11.40 -5.61
CA ASP A 129 -6.79 11.01 -5.35
C ASP A 129 -7.54 10.72 -6.65
N GLU A 130 -7.44 9.46 -7.10
CA GLU A 130 -7.84 8.98 -8.41
C GLU A 130 -9.34 9.13 -8.63
N HIS A 131 -9.68 9.76 -9.75
CA HIS A 131 -11.06 10.11 -10.13
C HIS A 131 -11.83 10.93 -9.07
N ARG A 132 -11.11 11.62 -8.17
CA ARG A 132 -11.67 12.57 -7.19
C ARG A 132 -10.98 13.93 -7.28
N ARG A 133 -10.02 14.21 -6.39
CA ARG A 133 -9.43 15.54 -6.18
C ARG A 133 -8.11 15.77 -6.91
N GLY A 134 -7.54 14.74 -7.53
CA GLY A 134 -6.22 14.82 -8.15
C GLY A 134 -5.10 14.78 -7.12
N LYS A 135 -3.97 15.44 -7.40
CA LYS A 135 -2.81 15.39 -6.50
C LYS A 135 -3.11 16.13 -5.19
N LEU A 136 -2.98 15.40 -4.08
CA LEU A 136 -3.17 15.94 -2.73
C LEU A 136 -1.85 16.44 -2.14
N VAL A 137 -0.80 15.62 -2.24
CA VAL A 137 0.52 15.93 -1.65
C VAL A 137 1.62 15.46 -2.60
N LYS A 138 2.63 16.32 -2.76
CA LYS A 138 3.85 15.98 -3.49
C LYS A 138 4.84 15.30 -2.54
N GLY A 139 5.44 14.20 -2.97
CA GLY A 139 6.48 13.50 -2.22
C GLY A 139 7.74 14.35 -2.04
N ASP A 140 8.32 14.34 -0.85
CA ASP A 140 9.66 14.87 -0.61
C ASP A 140 10.72 13.90 -1.14
N LEU A 141 11.43 14.35 -2.18
CA LEU A 141 12.49 13.60 -2.85
C LEU A 141 13.89 13.98 -2.38
N SER A 142 14.02 14.93 -1.44
CA SER A 142 15.29 15.49 -0.99
C SER A 142 16.32 14.41 -0.65
N THR A 143 15.89 13.42 0.12
CA THR A 143 16.71 12.25 0.51
C THR A 143 16.49 11.08 -0.45
N LEU A 144 15.25 10.82 -0.87
CA LEU A 144 14.91 9.65 -1.69
C LEU A 144 15.68 9.60 -3.02
N LYS A 145 15.95 10.75 -3.66
CA LYS A 145 16.67 10.80 -4.94
C LYS A 145 18.05 10.14 -4.92
N HIS A 146 18.66 9.99 -3.75
CA HIS A 146 19.97 9.35 -3.57
C HIS A 146 19.88 7.83 -3.37
N LEU A 147 18.69 7.31 -3.07
CA LEU A 147 18.45 5.89 -2.76
C LEU A 147 17.53 5.22 -3.77
N LEU A 148 16.78 6.00 -4.54
CA LEU A 148 15.85 5.51 -5.55
C LEU A 148 16.60 4.82 -6.68
N LYS A 149 16.13 3.62 -7.03
CA LYS A 149 16.62 2.87 -8.18
C LYS A 149 15.53 2.96 -9.25
N GLU A 150 15.56 3.98 -10.11
CA GLU A 150 14.46 4.26 -11.07
C GLU A 150 14.03 3.01 -11.87
N ASP A 151 15.01 2.18 -12.27
CA ASP A 151 14.79 1.00 -13.12
C ASP A 151 14.93 -0.32 -12.32
N GLY A 152 15.12 -0.22 -11.01
CA GLY A 152 15.48 -1.32 -10.12
C GLY A 152 14.42 -1.64 -9.08
N TRP A 153 14.75 -2.60 -8.21
CA TRP A 153 13.89 -2.96 -7.09
C TRP A 153 13.98 -1.92 -5.97
N ASN A 154 12.82 -1.38 -5.59
CA ASN A 154 12.63 -0.50 -4.46
C ASN A 154 11.60 -1.11 -3.49
N SER A 155 11.59 -0.67 -2.24
CA SER A 155 10.50 -0.96 -1.31
C SER A 155 9.51 0.19 -1.24
N TYR A 156 8.22 -0.13 -1.08
CA TYR A 156 7.18 0.84 -0.73
C TYR A 156 6.57 0.43 0.61
N THR A 157 6.30 1.41 1.46
CA THR A 157 5.44 1.25 2.65
C THR A 157 4.35 2.30 2.63
N ILE A 158 3.11 1.86 2.82
CA ILE A 158 1.93 2.72 2.98
C ILE A 158 1.40 2.43 4.38
N ARG A 159 1.41 3.43 5.26
CA ARG A 159 0.80 3.34 6.57
C ARG A 159 -0.39 4.27 6.63
N CYS A 160 -1.55 3.71 6.95
CA CYS A 160 -2.79 4.46 7.08
C CYS A 160 -3.46 4.12 8.41
N THR A 161 -3.66 5.13 9.27
CA THR A 161 -4.24 4.95 10.61
C THR A 161 -5.20 6.11 10.87
N GLY A 162 -6.49 5.79 11.06
CA GLY A 162 -7.54 6.80 11.08
C GLY A 162 -7.48 7.66 9.81
N ASP A 163 -7.22 8.95 9.95
CA ASP A 163 -7.13 9.90 8.83
C ASP A 163 -5.69 10.19 8.38
N ARG A 164 -4.69 9.59 9.01
CA ARG A 164 -3.28 9.85 8.70
C ARG A 164 -2.78 8.87 7.64
N HIS A 165 -2.07 9.40 6.66
CA HIS A 165 -1.49 8.70 5.52
C HIS A 165 0.00 8.99 5.46
N GLU A 166 0.82 7.95 5.57
CA GLU A 166 2.27 8.05 5.49
C GLU A 166 2.78 7.14 4.37
N LEU A 167 3.62 7.70 3.51
CA LEU A 167 4.25 6.98 2.41
C LEU A 167 5.76 6.94 2.61
N TYR A 168 6.35 5.79 2.32
CA TYR A 168 7.80 5.60 2.36
C TYR A 168 8.28 4.82 1.15
N ILE A 169 9.38 5.26 0.55
CA ILE A 169 10.10 4.50 -0.48
C ILE A 169 11.53 4.26 0.00
N ASN A 170 11.99 3.01 -0.05
CA ASN A 170 13.31 2.61 0.47
C ASN A 170 13.55 3.05 1.93
N GLY A 171 12.49 3.09 2.73
CA GLY A 171 12.54 3.55 4.14
C GLY A 171 12.55 5.07 4.33
N VAL A 172 12.62 5.86 3.26
CA VAL A 172 12.53 7.33 3.33
C VAL A 172 11.08 7.76 3.25
N LYS A 173 10.62 8.53 4.24
CA LYS A 173 9.29 9.14 4.25
C LYS A 173 9.17 10.16 3.11
N THR A 174 8.21 9.96 2.21
CA THR A 174 7.92 10.89 1.12
C THR A 174 6.73 11.79 1.44
N CYS A 175 5.72 11.26 2.13
CA CYS A 175 4.53 12.01 2.53
C CYS A 175 4.11 11.68 3.97
N ASP A 176 3.53 12.67 4.64
CA ASP A 176 2.81 12.55 5.91
C ASP A 176 1.63 13.52 5.83
N TRP A 177 0.44 12.98 5.62
CA TRP A 177 -0.75 13.78 5.29
C TRP A 177 -1.94 13.33 6.10
N ASN A 178 -2.81 14.27 6.46
CA ASN A 178 -4.00 14.00 7.24
C ASN A 178 -5.26 14.37 6.45
N GLU A 179 -6.15 13.42 6.23
CA GLU A 179 -7.46 13.66 5.62
C GLU A 179 -8.34 14.50 6.57
N THR A 180 -8.81 15.63 6.04
CA THR A 180 -9.66 16.55 6.80
C THR A 180 -11.13 16.31 6.50
N ASP A 181 -11.47 15.75 5.34
CA ASP A 181 -12.83 15.42 4.94
C ASP A 181 -13.15 13.95 5.27
N LYS A 182 -13.85 13.76 6.40
CA LYS A 182 -14.18 12.45 6.97
C LYS A 182 -15.01 11.55 6.05
N LYS A 183 -15.65 12.10 5.01
CA LYS A 183 -16.41 11.29 4.05
C LYS A 183 -15.51 10.37 3.21
N PHE A 184 -14.20 10.65 3.18
CA PHE A 184 -13.22 9.86 2.44
C PHE A 184 -12.44 8.87 3.31
N THR A 185 -12.62 8.92 4.63
CA THR A 185 -12.02 7.99 5.60
C THR A 185 -12.83 6.69 5.63
N THR A 186 -12.74 5.91 4.56
CA THR A 186 -13.49 4.65 4.39
C THR A 186 -12.55 3.47 4.13
N PRO A 187 -12.89 2.25 4.60
CA PRO A 187 -12.17 1.05 4.20
C PRO A 187 -12.32 0.82 2.69
N GLY A 188 -11.32 0.19 2.07
CA GLY A 188 -11.37 -0.15 0.66
C GLY A 188 -10.24 -1.08 0.23
N VAL A 189 -10.21 -1.43 -1.04
CA VAL A 189 -9.21 -2.36 -1.57
C VAL A 189 -7.82 -1.73 -1.60
N ILE A 190 -6.81 -2.59 -1.69
CA ILE A 190 -5.50 -2.23 -2.22
C ILE A 190 -5.45 -2.69 -3.68
N ALA A 191 -4.92 -1.87 -4.59
CA ALA A 191 -4.75 -2.29 -5.97
C ALA A 191 -3.41 -1.87 -6.56
N LEU A 192 -2.84 -2.75 -7.37
CA LEU A 192 -1.63 -2.51 -8.14
C LEU A 192 -2.04 -1.87 -9.48
N GLN A 193 -1.36 -0.81 -9.91
CA GLN A 193 -1.64 -0.17 -11.19
C GLN A 193 -0.49 -0.41 -12.20
N LEU A 194 -0.82 -0.43 -13.49
CA LEU A 194 0.07 0.08 -14.53
C LEU A 194 -0.70 1.08 -15.40
N HIS A 195 -0.17 2.29 -15.57
CA HIS A 195 -0.84 3.37 -16.30
C HIS A 195 -0.72 3.16 -17.82
N SER A 196 -1.70 3.69 -18.55
CA SER A 196 -1.64 3.80 -20.02
C SER A 196 -0.51 4.72 -20.50
N GLY A 197 -0.13 4.61 -21.77
CA GLY A 197 0.73 5.58 -22.44
C GLY A 197 2.03 5.00 -22.98
N GLY A 198 2.97 4.64 -22.11
CA GLY A 198 4.27 4.10 -22.53
C GLY A 198 4.31 2.58 -22.69
N ILE A 199 5.42 2.08 -23.26
CA ILE A 199 5.79 0.67 -23.22
C ILE A 199 6.46 0.45 -21.87
N ALA A 200 5.74 -0.20 -20.96
CA ALA A 200 6.13 -0.33 -19.57
C ALA A 200 5.89 -1.75 -19.05
N LYS A 201 6.63 -2.08 -18.01
CA LYS A 201 6.45 -3.29 -17.21
C LYS A 201 6.52 -2.91 -15.74
N MET A 202 5.51 -3.34 -14.99
CA MET A 202 5.42 -3.20 -13.55
C MET A 202 5.53 -4.56 -12.88
N GLU A 203 6.33 -4.66 -11.82
CA GLU A 203 6.64 -5.89 -11.13
C GLU A 203 6.54 -5.72 -9.60
N TYR A 204 5.91 -6.68 -8.92
CA TYR A 204 5.72 -6.67 -7.47
C TYR A 204 6.01 -8.01 -6.81
N LYS A 205 6.65 -8.00 -5.64
CA LYS A 205 6.87 -9.18 -4.79
C LYS A 205 6.93 -8.80 -3.31
N ASN A 206 6.94 -9.81 -2.44
CA ASN A 206 6.96 -9.63 -0.97
C ASN A 206 5.84 -8.69 -0.51
N ILE A 207 4.62 -8.93 -1.00
CA ILE A 207 3.46 -8.11 -0.72
C ILE A 207 2.85 -8.57 0.59
N VAL A 208 2.91 -7.73 1.61
CA VAL A 208 2.43 -8.05 2.96
C VAL A 208 1.60 -6.89 3.51
N ILE A 209 0.67 -7.22 4.40
CA ILE A 209 -0.14 -6.25 5.10
C ILE A 209 -0.26 -6.58 6.59
N GLU A 210 -0.22 -5.57 7.43
CA GLU A 210 -0.52 -5.64 8.85
C GLU A 210 -1.72 -4.72 9.12
N GLU A 211 -2.84 -5.25 9.59
CA GLU A 211 -3.99 -4.42 9.99
C GLU A 211 -3.70 -3.80 11.37
N LEU A 212 -4.08 -2.54 11.60
CA LEU A 212 -3.71 -1.78 12.80
C LEU A 212 -4.90 -1.52 13.74
#